data_AF-A0A662NWJ8-F1
#
_entry.id   AF-A0A662NWJ8-F1
#
_cell.length_a   1.000
_cell.length_b   1.000
_cell.length_c   1.000
_cell.angle_alpha   90.00
_cell.angle_beta   90.00
_cell.angle_gamma   90.00
#
_symmetry.space_group_name_H-M   'P 1'
#
loop_
_entity.id
_entity.type
_entity.pdbx_description
1 polymer ?
#
loop_
_entity_poly.entity_id
_entity_poly.type
_entity_poly.pdbx_seq_one_letter_code
_entity_poly.pdbx_strand_id
1 'polypeptide(L)' 'VVKLGRYGEKPTDELILEFALKMPDVIVCTNDKGLRKKLREKGIPVIYLRQRKILVLEGMID' A
#
# COMPACT_ATOMS: atom_id res chain seq x y z
N VAL A 1 15.44 -11.02 0.53
CA VAL A 1 14.97 -10.40 1.81
C VAL A 1 15.14 -8.90 1.69
N VAL A 2 14.06 -8.13 1.85
CA VAL A 2 14.12 -6.65 1.83
C VAL A 2 14.44 -6.15 3.23
N LYS A 3 15.44 -5.25 3.36
CA LYS A 3 15.71 -4.51 4.59
C LYS A 3 15.09 -3.11 4.48
N LEU A 4 14.20 -2.75 5.39
CA LEU A 4 13.45 -1.47 5.40
C LEU A 4 13.76 -0.57 6.61
N GLY A 5 14.50 -1.08 7.59
CA GLY A 5 14.77 -0.41 8.87
C GLY A 5 14.45 -1.31 10.05
N ARG A 6 14.52 -0.74 11.27
CA ARG A 6 14.14 -1.40 12.52
C ARG A 6 12.73 -1.00 12.96
N TYR A 7 12.10 -1.86 13.79
CA TYR A 7 10.81 -1.54 14.39
C TYR A 7 10.90 -0.24 15.19
N GLY A 8 9.95 0.68 14.96
CA GLY A 8 9.88 1.98 15.63
C GLY A 8 10.79 3.08 15.05
N GLU A 9 11.60 2.79 14.04
CA GLU A 9 12.51 3.77 13.42
C GLU A 9 11.79 4.74 12.46
N LYS A 10 10.73 4.26 11.79
CA LYS A 10 9.91 5.03 10.85
C LYS A 10 8.42 4.76 11.08
N PRO A 11 7.53 5.67 10.65
CA PRO A 11 6.09 5.39 10.59
C PRO A 11 5.80 4.14 9.75
N THR A 12 4.88 3.30 10.21
CA THR A 12 4.50 2.05 9.52
C THR A 12 4.08 2.28 8.06
N ASP A 13 3.33 3.36 7.80
CA ASP A 13 2.89 3.73 6.46
C ASP A 13 4.06 3.98 5.50
N GLU A 14 5.16 4.57 5.98
CA GLU A 14 6.36 4.79 5.17
C GLU A 14 7.06 3.47 4.86
N LEU A 15 7.12 2.56 5.84
CA LEU A 15 7.70 1.23 5.63
C LEU A 15 6.89 0.40 4.63
N ILE A 16 5.56 0.49 4.66
CA ILE A 16 4.67 -0.16 3.68
C ILE A 16 4.92 0.38 2.28
N LEU A 17 4.98 1.71 2.13
CA LEU A 17 5.22 2.35 0.84
C LEU A 17 6.62 2.00 0.31
N GLU A 18 7.65 2.05 1.16
CA GLU A 18 9.02 1.72 0.79
C GLU A 18 9.15 0.26 0.33
N PHE A 19 8.46 -0.66 1.01
CA PHE A 19 8.40 -2.06 0.60
C PHE A 19 7.75 -2.22 -0.78
N ALA A 20 6.56 -1.64 -0.97
CA ALA A 20 5.79 -1.78 -2.19
C ALA A 20 6.48 -1.14 -3.40
N LEU A 21 7.31 -0.12 -3.20
CA LEU A 21 8.14 0.48 -4.25
C LEU A 21 9.36 -0.37 -4.65
N LYS A 22 9.87 -1.20 -3.74
CA LYS A 22 11.09 -2.00 -3.95
C LYS A 22 10.84 -3.39 -4.50
N MET A 23 9.59 -3.86 -4.43
CA MET A 23 9.22 -5.22 -4.79
C MET A 23 8.33 -5.23 -6.04
N PRO A 24 8.56 -6.16 -6.98
CA PRO A 24 7.63 -6.37 -8.08
C PRO A 24 6.31 -6.96 -7.56
N ASP A 25 5.23 -6.72 -8.31
CA ASP A 25 3.93 -7.39 -8.17
C ASP A 25 3.30 -7.30 -6.77
N VAL A 26 3.32 -6.11 -6.17
CA VAL A 26 2.72 -5.86 -4.85
C VAL A 26 1.36 -5.17 -4.96
N ILE A 27 0.36 -5.75 -4.28
CA ILE A 27 -0.92 -5.09 -3.96
C ILE A 27 -0.95 -4.80 -2.46
N VAL A 28 -1.32 -3.58 -2.08
CA VAL A 28 -1.42 -3.20 -0.66
C VAL A 28 -2.88 -3.19 -0.20
N CYS A 29 -3.17 -3.88 0.89
CA CYS A 29 -4.49 -3.89 1.51
C CYS A 29 -4.55 -2.87 2.66
N THR A 30 -5.23 -1.74 2.49
CA THR A 30 -5.39 -0.74 3.56
C THR A 30 -6.66 0.08 3.40
N ASN A 31 -7.35 0.33 4.52
CA ASN A 31 -8.48 1.27 4.56
C ASN A 31 -8.04 2.71 4.78
N ASP A 32 -6.77 2.95 5.10
CA ASP A 32 -6.27 4.31 5.32
C ASP A 32 -6.33 5.11 4.02
N LYS A 33 -7.10 6.20 4.03
CA LYS A 33 -7.35 7.03 2.85
C LYS A 33 -6.08 7.75 2.37
N GLY A 34 -5.22 8.15 3.29
CA GLY A 34 -3.97 8.87 3.00
C GLY A 34 -2.95 7.95 2.34
N LEU A 35 -2.71 6.78 2.92
CA LEU A 35 -1.81 5.76 2.38
C LEU A 35 -2.30 5.25 1.02
N ARG A 36 -3.60 4.97 0.87
CA ARG A 36 -4.20 4.61 -0.43
C ARG A 36 -3.94 5.65 -1.51
N LYS A 37 -4.08 6.95 -1.19
CA LYS A 37 -3.81 8.03 -2.13
C LYS A 37 -2.34 8.00 -2.56
N LYS A 38 -1.42 7.95 -1.60
CA LYS A 38 0.03 7.89 -1.86
C LYS A 38 0.43 6.69 -2.72
N LEU A 39 -0.11 5.50 -2.43
CA LEU A 39 0.17 4.27 -3.18
C LEU A 39 -0.31 4.37 -4.62
N ARG A 40 -1.55 4.83 -4.85
CA ARG A 40 -2.09 5.01 -6.21
C ARG A 40 -1.34 6.06 -7.02
N GLU A 41 -0.92 7.16 -6.39
CA GLU A 41 -0.06 8.18 -7.05
C GLU A 41 1.29 7.60 -7.49
N LYS A 42 1.73 6.48 -6.90
CA LYS A 42 2.93 5.75 -7.29
C LYS A 42 2.65 4.55 -8.20
N GLY A 43 1.42 4.39 -8.67
CA GLY A 43 1.01 3.27 -9.53
C GLY A 43 0.92 1.93 -8.81
N ILE A 44 0.91 1.92 -7.48
CA ILE A 44 0.80 0.69 -6.70
C ILE A 44 -0.69 0.37 -6.49
N PRO A 45 -1.15 -0.83 -6.91
CA PRO A 45 -2.54 -1.23 -6.73
C PRO A 45 -2.88 -1.41 -5.25
N VAL A 46 -4.13 -1.08 -4.90
CA VAL A 46 -4.62 -1.15 -3.52
C VAL A 46 -5.98 -1.82 -3.44
N ILE A 47 -6.14 -2.63 -2.40
CA ILE A 47 -7.41 -3.20 -1.98
C ILE A 47 -7.88 -2.50 -0.70
N TYR A 48 -9.16 -2.13 -0.64
CA TYR A 48 -9.77 -1.57 0.56
C TYR A 48 -11.24 -1.96 0.69
N LEU A 49 -11.79 -1.83 1.90
CA LEU A 49 -13.19 -2.06 2.19
C LEU A 49 -14.00 -0.76 2.02
N ARG A 50 -14.90 -0.75 1.04
CA ARG A 50 -15.94 0.25 0.89
C ARG A 50 -17.18 -0.19 1.68
N GLN A 51 -17.79 0.76 2.40
CA GLN A 51 -18.97 0.50 3.25
C GLN A 51 -18.77 -0.67 4.24
N ARG A 52 -17.52 -0.92 4.66
CA ARG A 52 -17.13 -2.01 5.59
C ARG A 52 -17.43 -3.45 5.10
N LYS A 53 -17.83 -3.64 3.85
CA LYS A 53 -18.26 -4.97 3.34
C LYS A 53 -17.85 -5.28 1.90
N ILE A 54 -17.56 -4.27 1.09
CA ILE A 54 -17.22 -4.45 -0.33
C ILE A 54 -15.71 -4.31 -0.47
N LEU A 55 -15.02 -5.35 -0.90
CA LEU A 55 -13.63 -5.24 -1.32
C LEU A 55 -13.57 -4.54 -2.67
N VAL A 56 -12.80 -3.45 -2.72
CA VAL A 56 -12.58 -2.65 -3.92
C VAL A 56 -11.10 -2.71 -4.25
N LEU A 57 -10.79 -3.04 -5.50
CA LEU A 57 -9.46 -2.96 -6.08
C LEU A 57 -9.35 -1.68 -6.90
N GLU A 58 -8.32 -0.87 -6.67
CA GLU A 58 -7.99 0.32 -7.44
C GLU A 58 -6.55 0.24 -7.95
N GLY A 59 -6.28 0.77 -9.15
CA GLY A 59 -4.91 0.95 -9.66
C GLY A 59 -4.32 -0.23 -10.42
N MET A 60 -5.11 -1.27 -10.74
CA MET A 60 -4.74 -2.23 -11.79
C MET A 60 -5.22 -1.70 -13.15
N ILE A 61 -4.32 -1.65 -14.13
CA ILE A 61 -4.64 -1.37 -15.53
C ILE A 61 -4.44 -2.68 -16.28
N ASP A 62 -5.37 -3.03 -17.17
CA ASP A 62 -5.32 -4.24 -18.01
C ASP A 62 -4.15 -4.22 -19.01
#